data_AF-A0A371Q498-F1
#
_entry.id   AF-A0A371Q498-F1
#
_cell.length_a   1.000
_cell.length_b   1.000
_cell.length_c   1.000
_cell.angle_alpha   90.00
_cell.angle_beta   90.00
_cell.angle_gamma   90.00
#
_symmetry.space_group_name_H-M   'P 1'
#
loop_
_entity.id
_entity.type
_entity.pdbx_description
1 polymer ?
#
loop_
_entity_poly.entity_id
_entity_poly.type
_entity_poly.pdbx_seq_one_letter_code
_entity_poly.pdbx_strand_id
1 'polypeptide(L)'
;MTTRTPATQPLGLGHGDHPLLGRRVVDHAHDDRVGVLRAIAPDVKDNNPGFVLRVPNTPLVAWLALEGGGVEWTTAPDAIEAAE
;
A
#
# COMPACT_ATOMS: atom_id res chain seq x y z
N MET A 1 -11.81 -19.36 -10.50
CA MET A 1 -12.20 -18.02 -10.00
C MET A 1 -10.96 -17.15 -10.08
N THR A 2 -10.89 -16.22 -11.03
CA THR A 2 -9.73 -15.35 -11.20
C THR A 2 -10.01 -14.06 -10.45
N THR A 3 -9.41 -13.92 -9.27
CA THR A 3 -9.38 -12.68 -8.51
C THR A 3 -8.75 -11.61 -9.42
N ARG A 4 -9.54 -10.65 -9.91
CA ARG A 4 -8.99 -9.47 -10.60
C ARG A 4 -8.35 -8.60 -9.53
N THR A 5 -7.04 -8.73 -9.35
CA THR A 5 -6.25 -7.67 -8.74
C THR A 5 -6.52 -6.40 -9.55
N PRO A 6 -6.97 -5.29 -8.95
CA PRO A 6 -7.03 -4.03 -9.68
C PRO A 6 -5.64 -3.79 -10.27
N ALA A 7 -5.57 -3.60 -11.59
CA ALA A 7 -4.30 -3.46 -12.28
C ALA A 7 -3.66 -2.13 -11.86
N THR A 8 -2.82 -2.19 -10.83
CA THR A 8 -2.03 -1.07 -10.35
C THR A 8 -1.09 -0.61 -11.47
N GLN A 9 -1.45 0.46 -12.18
CA GLN A 9 -0.62 0.98 -13.26
C GLN A 9 0.72 1.50 -12.68
N PRO A 10 1.88 1.17 -13.25
CA PRO A 10 3.15 1.64 -12.70
C PRO A 10 3.27 3.17 -12.82
N LEU A 11 3.58 3.82 -11.70
CA LEU A 11 3.88 5.26 -11.60
C LEU A 11 5.39 5.54 -11.70
N GLY A 12 6.23 4.50 -11.70
CA GLY A 12 7.69 4.60 -11.71
C GLY A 12 8.29 4.46 -10.32
N LEU A 13 9.61 4.20 -10.25
CA LEU A 13 10.35 4.02 -8.98
C LEU A 13 9.71 2.99 -8.04
N GLY A 14 9.13 1.91 -8.59
CA GLY A 14 8.44 0.87 -7.82
C GLY A 14 7.03 1.24 -7.36
N HIS A 15 6.57 2.47 -7.58
CA HIS A 15 5.23 2.87 -7.18
C HIS A 15 4.19 2.44 -8.22
N GLY A 16 2.99 2.20 -7.73
CA GLY A 16 1.83 1.90 -8.52
C GLY A 16 0.64 2.79 -8.19
N ASP A 17 -0.25 2.97 -9.17
CA ASP A 17 -1.47 3.74 -9.07
C ASP A 17 -2.59 2.97 -8.36
N HIS A 18 -3.43 3.69 -7.62
CA HIS A 18 -4.65 3.14 -7.04
C HIS A 18 -5.72 4.23 -6.91
N PRO A 19 -7.00 3.96 -7.23
CA PRO A 19 -8.08 4.97 -7.18
C PRO A 19 -8.32 5.53 -5.77
N LEU A 20 -7.91 4.80 -4.74
CA LEU A 20 -8.02 5.21 -3.34
C LEU A 20 -6.78 5.94 -2.81
N LEU A 21 -5.75 6.21 -3.63
CA LEU A 21 -4.58 6.97 -3.18
C LEU A 21 -5.01 8.32 -2.58
N GLY A 22 -4.51 8.63 -1.39
CA GLY A 22 -4.85 9.82 -0.61
C GLY A 22 -6.22 9.78 0.07
N ARG A 23 -6.99 8.69 -0.06
CA ARG A 23 -8.31 8.53 0.55
C ARG A 23 -8.25 7.70 1.82
N ARG A 24 -9.30 7.87 2.64
CA ARG A 24 -9.58 7.04 3.79
C ARG A 24 -10.05 5.66 3.33
N VAL A 25 -9.48 4.61 3.90
CA VAL A 25 -9.75 3.22 3.55
C VAL A 25 -9.90 2.37 4.81
N VAL A 26 -10.75 1.34 4.73
CA VAL A 26 -10.85 0.27 5.72
C VAL A 26 -9.90 -0.85 5.28
N ASP A 27 -9.11 -1.38 6.20
CA ASP A 27 -8.20 -2.50 6.00
C ASP A 27 -8.74 -3.75 6.69
N HIS A 28 -9.33 -4.65 5.90
CA HIS A 28 -9.95 -5.87 6.41
C HIS A 28 -8.94 -6.90 6.91
N ALA A 29 -7.66 -6.78 6.56
CA ALA A 29 -6.62 -7.67 7.06
C ALA A 29 -6.19 -7.34 8.49
N HIS A 30 -6.58 -6.18 9.01
CA HIS A 30 -6.19 -5.68 10.35
C HIS A 30 -7.42 -5.25 11.15
N ASP A 31 -8.42 -6.14 11.29
CA ASP A 31 -9.61 -5.92 12.12
C ASP A 31 -10.39 -4.64 11.75
N ASP A 32 -10.61 -4.42 10.44
CA ASP A 32 -11.29 -3.25 9.88
C ASP A 32 -10.65 -1.91 10.32
N ARG A 33 -9.34 -1.92 10.54
CA ARG A 33 -8.60 -0.71 10.90
C ARG A 33 -8.68 0.32 9.78
N VAL A 34 -8.98 1.56 10.16
CA VAL A 34 -9.12 2.67 9.22
C VAL A 34 -7.84 3.50 9.13
N GLY A 35 -7.45 3.85 7.91
CA GLY A 35 -6.29 4.69 7.62
C GLY A 35 -6.41 5.44 6.30
N VAL A 36 -5.39 6.20 5.94
CA VAL A 36 -5.26 6.85 4.63
C VAL A 36 -4.30 6.04 3.79
N LEU A 37 -4.70 5.70 2.56
CA LEU A 37 -3.80 5.06 1.59
C LEU A 37 -2.77 6.07 1.09
N ARG A 38 -1.50 5.86 1.43
CA ARG A 38 -0.39 6.76 1.10
C ARG A 38 0.37 6.36 -0.16
N ALA A 39 0.56 5.06 -0.37
CA ALA A 39 1.26 4.54 -1.53
C ALA A 39 0.87 3.10 -1.83
N ILE A 40 1.00 2.70 -3.10
CA ILE A 40 1.18 1.31 -3.50
C ILE A 40 2.64 1.14 -3.91
N ALA A 41 3.43 0.45 -3.11
CA ALA A 41 4.87 0.30 -3.32
C ALA A 41 5.37 -1.02 -2.71
N PRO A 42 6.53 -1.55 -3.11
CA PRO A 42 7.05 -2.79 -2.55
C PRO A 42 7.36 -2.62 -1.06
N ASP A 43 7.09 -3.66 -0.28
CA ASP A 43 7.49 -3.69 1.12
C ASP A 43 9.01 -3.84 1.22
N VAL A 44 9.65 -2.92 1.95
CA VAL A 44 11.09 -2.97 2.26
C VAL A 44 11.25 -3.49 3.69
N LYS A 45 11.00 -4.79 3.89
CA LYS A 45 11.16 -5.45 5.19
C LYS A 45 12.58 -5.36 5.73
N ASP A 46 13.55 -5.33 4.83
CA ASP A 46 14.93 -5.11 5.20
C ASP A 46 15.12 -3.62 5.46
N ASN A 47 15.15 -3.30 6.75
CA ASN A 47 15.54 -2.02 7.35
C ASN A 47 17.03 -1.70 7.04
N ASN A 48 17.49 -1.99 5.81
CA ASN A 48 18.81 -1.71 5.32
C ASN A 48 18.81 -0.24 4.90
N PRO A 49 19.42 0.68 5.68
CA PRO A 49 19.45 2.10 5.37
C PRO A 49 20.42 2.42 4.22
N GLY A 50 20.96 1.41 3.54
CA GLY A 50 21.76 1.57 2.34
C GLY A 50 20.94 2.14 1.20
N PHE A 51 21.60 2.91 0.33
CA PHE A 51 20.99 3.38 -0.91
C PHE A 51 20.38 2.20 -1.67
N VAL A 52 19.07 2.20 -1.82
CA VAL A 52 18.35 1.26 -2.68
C VAL A 52 18.65 1.64 -4.13
N LEU A 53 19.78 1.14 -4.65
CA LEU A 53 20.24 1.36 -6.02
C LEU A 53 19.32 0.71 -7.07
N ARG A 54 18.35 -0.09 -6.63
CA ARG A 54 17.41 -0.81 -7.48
C ARG A 54 16.06 -0.99 -6.78
N VAL A 55 14.98 -0.73 -7.51
CA VAL A 55 13.62 -1.04 -7.05
C VAL A 55 13.53 -2.52 -6.66
N PRO A 56 13.09 -2.85 -5.42
CA PRO A 56 12.88 -4.21 -4.99
C PRO A 56 11.89 -4.93 -5.90
N ASN A 57 12.21 -6.16 -6.31
CA ASN A 57 11.29 -7.02 -7.04
C ASN A 57 10.40 -7.80 -6.06
N THR A 58 9.80 -7.10 -5.10
CA THR A 58 8.82 -7.65 -4.16
C THR A 58 7.41 -7.21 -4.57
N PRO A 59 6.37 -7.97 -4.18
CA PRO A 59 4.99 -7.58 -4.47
C PRO A 59 4.68 -6.18 -3.94
N LEU A 60 3.86 -5.45 -4.67
CA LEU A 60 3.34 -4.16 -4.22
C LEU A 60 2.38 -4.36 -3.05
N VAL A 61 2.56 -3.55 -2.01
CA VAL A 61 1.68 -3.49 -0.84
C VAL A 61 1.06 -2.10 -0.73
N ALA A 62 -0.08 -2.03 -0.06
CA ALA A 62 -0.71 -0.78 0.33
C ALA A 62 -0.08 -0.26 1.62
N TRP A 63 0.52 0.92 1.56
CA TRP A 63 1.05 1.64 2.71
C TRP A 63 -0.02 2.56 3.29
N LEU A 64 -0.43 2.29 4.52
CA LEU A 64 -1.49 2.99 5.23
C LEU A 64 -0.93 3.77 6.40
N ALA A 65 -1.45 4.98 6.63
CA ALA A 65 -1.14 5.80 7.80
C ALA A 65 -2.43 6.15 8.55
N LEU A 66 -2.34 6.39 9.86
CA LEU A 66 -3.45 6.99 10.60
C LEU A 66 -3.73 8.41 10.07
N GLU A 67 -4.98 8.86 10.08
CA GLU A 67 -5.39 10.19 9.55
C GLU A 67 -4.63 11.35 10.19
N GLY A 68 -4.34 11.26 11.49
CA GLY A 68 -3.55 12.26 12.23
C GLY A 68 -2.03 12.09 12.13
N GLY A 69 -1.55 11.16 11.30
CA GLY A 69 -0.18 10.67 11.32
C GLY A 69 0.05 9.61 12.40
N GLY A 70 1.17 8.89 12.31
CA GLY A 70 1.50 7.78 13.21
C GLY A 70 2.37 6.74 12.53
N VAL A 71 2.46 5.56 13.15
CA VAL A 71 3.19 4.42 12.57
C VAL A 71 2.41 3.89 11.38
N GLU A 72 3.04 3.93 10.21
CA GLU A 72 2.51 3.33 8.99
C GLU A 72 2.46 1.82 9.11
N TRP A 73 1.53 1.19 8.39
CA TRP A 73 1.47 -0.26 8.24
C TRP A 73 1.20 -0.63 6.79
N THR A 74 1.53 -1.88 6.45
CA THR A 74 1.37 -2.40 5.10
C THR A 74 0.29 -3.48 5.08
N THR A 75 -0.55 -3.48 4.05
CA THR A 75 -1.55 -4.53 3.79
C THR A 75 -1.58 -4.91 2.31
N ALA A 76 -2.30 -5.95 1.94
CA ALA A 76 -2.51 -6.30 0.54
C ALA A 76 -3.40 -5.23 -0.14
N PRO A 77 -3.10 -4.78 -1.37
CA PRO A 77 -3.93 -3.80 -2.06
C PRO A 77 -5.38 -4.24 -2.28
N ASP A 78 -5.65 -5.54 -2.32
CA ASP A 78 -7.02 -6.09 -2.42
C ASP A 78 -7.74 -6.22 -1.07
N ALA A 79 -7.05 -5.99 0.05
CA ALA A 79 -7.63 -6.04 1.39
C ALA A 79 -8.22 -4.68 1.84
N ILE A 80 -8.12 -3.65 1.00
CA ILE A 80 -8.60 -2.31 1.32
C ILE A 80 -9.86 -1.93 0.54
N GLU A 81 -10.79 -1.27 1.23
CA GLU A 81 -11.95 -0.63 0.59
C GLU A 81 -12.04 0.85 0.98
N ALA A 82 -12.81 1.63 0.21
CA ALA A 82 -13.07 3.01 0.57
C ALA A 82 -13.86 3.07 1.89
N ALA A 83 -13.39 3.85 2.86
CA ALA A 83 -14.18 4.15 4.04
C ALA A 83 -15.22 5.22 3.68
N GLU A 84 -16.46 5.03 4.11
CA GLU A 84 -17.53 6.04 4.00
C GLU A 84 -17.23 7.32 4.80
#